data_AF-A0A8H8RDS7-F1
#
_entry.id   AF-A0A8H8RDS7-F1
#
_cell.length_a   1.000
_cell.length_b   1.000
_cell.length_c   1.000
_cell.angle_alpha   90.00
_cell.angle_beta   90.00
_cell.angle_gamma   90.00
#
_symmetry.space_group_name_H-M   'P 1'
#
loop_
_entity.id
_entity.type
_entity.pdbx_description
1 polymer ?
#
loop_
_entity_poly.entity_id
_entity_poly.type
_entity_poly.pdbx_seq_one_letter_code
_entity_poly.pdbx_strand_id
1 'polypeptide(L)'
;MAESCRKHEIKLLTYGSLYYEMITIWGGWELLQRLLTALSAIGNKYNVSISNVATRWVLDHDYVAATIIGARMGISEHVEENIKAFSFRLDEEDWAAIQVVLDQSRSADVFEAMGDCGAEYR
;
A
#
# COMPACT_ATOMS: atom_id res chain seq x y z
N MET A 1 -14.27 14.41 16.43
CA MET A 1 -13.85 15.43 15.44
C MET A 1 -14.27 15.05 14.02
N ALA A 2 -13.86 13.89 13.49
CA ALA A 2 -14.31 13.39 12.18
C ALA A 2 -15.84 13.25 12.03
N GLU A 3 -16.53 12.82 13.09
CA GLU A 3 -18.00 12.73 13.13
C GLU A 3 -18.72 14.09 13.04
N SER A 4 -18.14 15.13 13.65
CA SER A 4 -18.72 16.48 13.61
C SER A 4 -18.58 17.12 12.21
N CYS A 5 -17.46 16.85 11.54
CA CYS A 5 -17.20 17.33 10.18
C CYS A 5 -18.10 16.65 9.14
N ARG A 6 -18.39 15.34 9.30
CA ARG A 6 -19.39 14.63 8.46
C ARG A 6 -20.79 15.20 8.61
N LYS A 7 -21.19 15.61 9.82
CA LYS A 7 -22.53 16.17 10.09
C LYS A 7 -22.76 17.55 9.49
N HIS A 8 -21.70 18.29 9.16
CA HIS A 8 -21.78 19.69 8.70
C HIS A 8 -21.19 19.88 7.29
N GLU A 9 -20.99 18.81 6.53
CA GLU A 9 -20.39 18.84 5.18
C GLU A 9 -19.04 19.60 5.12
N ILE A 10 -18.29 19.62 6.22
CA ILE A 10 -17.00 20.29 6.29
C ILE A 10 -15.92 19.32 5.78
N LYS A 11 -15.38 19.57 4.57
CA LYS A 11 -14.21 18.85 4.03
C LYS A 11 -13.02 19.03 4.99
N LEU A 12 -12.64 17.96 5.69
CA LEU A 12 -11.41 17.90 6.48
C LEU A 12 -10.22 17.68 5.51
N LEU A 13 -9.52 18.75 5.17
CA LEU A 13 -8.23 18.67 4.48
C LEU A 13 -7.14 18.34 5.51
N THR A 14 -6.95 17.06 5.77
CA THR A 14 -5.81 16.56 6.56
C THR A 14 -4.96 15.68 5.66
N TYR A 15 -3.62 15.75 5.76
CA TYR A 15 -2.66 14.95 4.97
C TYR A 15 -2.94 13.43 4.96
N GLY A 16 -3.78 12.92 5.87
CA GLY A 16 -4.23 11.53 5.89
C GLY A 16 -5.38 11.19 4.93
N SER A 17 -5.99 12.17 4.25
CA SER A 17 -7.10 11.92 3.31
C SER A 17 -6.67 11.22 2.02
N LEU A 18 -5.45 11.51 1.54
CA LEU A 18 -4.86 10.99 0.29
C LEU A 18 -5.00 9.46 0.18
N TYR A 19 -4.61 8.74 1.22
CA TYR A 19 -4.65 7.28 1.24
C TYR A 19 -5.90 6.72 1.91
N TYR A 20 -6.53 7.48 2.82
CA TYR A 20 -7.69 6.99 3.56
C TYR A 20 -8.89 6.72 2.64
N GLU A 21 -9.14 7.61 1.68
CA GLU A 21 -10.21 7.41 0.68
C GLU A 21 -9.93 6.16 -0.16
N MET A 22 -8.71 6.03 -0.71
CA MET A 22 -8.28 4.86 -1.46
C MET A 22 -8.44 3.56 -0.65
N ILE A 23 -7.99 3.53 0.61
CA ILE A 23 -8.12 2.36 1.48
C ILE A 23 -9.61 2.03 1.70
N THR A 24 -10.44 3.04 1.91
CA THR A 24 -11.89 2.86 2.12
C THR A 24 -12.57 2.28 0.89
N ILE A 25 -12.23 2.77 -0.31
CA ILE A 25 -12.77 2.27 -1.58
C ILE A 25 -12.26 0.87 -1.88
N TRP A 26 -10.96 0.63 -1.69
CA TRP A 26 -10.27 -0.62 -2.04
C TRP A 26 -10.78 -1.83 -1.24
N GLY A 27 -11.17 -1.65 0.02
CA GLY A 27 -11.63 -2.78 0.85
C GLY A 27 -11.75 -2.47 2.34
N GLY A 28 -11.48 -1.23 2.74
CA GLY A 28 -11.56 -0.77 4.11
C GLY A 28 -10.34 -1.12 4.95
N TRP A 29 -10.37 -0.63 6.20
CA TRP A 29 -9.26 -0.75 7.13
C TRP A 29 -8.95 -2.20 7.52
N GLU A 30 -9.99 -3.00 7.79
CA GLU A 30 -9.83 -4.40 8.20
C GLU A 30 -9.12 -5.24 7.14
N LEU A 31 -9.48 -5.06 5.86
CA LEU A 31 -8.81 -5.78 4.78
C LEU A 31 -7.35 -5.34 4.61
N LEU A 32 -7.07 -4.04 4.79
CA LEU A 32 -5.70 -3.54 4.78
C LEU A 32 -4.88 -4.15 5.91
N GLN A 33 -5.42 -4.26 7.13
CA GLN A 33 -4.71 -4.89 8.24
C GLN A 33 -4.42 -6.38 7.98
N ARG A 34 -5.33 -7.09 7.31
CA ARG A 34 -5.09 -8.47 6.87
C ARG A 34 -3.96 -8.55 5.84
N LEU A 35 -3.92 -7.62 4.88
CA LEU A 35 -2.81 -7.54 3.91
C LEU A 35 -1.49 -7.28 4.63
N LEU A 36 -1.44 -6.29 5.52
CA LEU A 36 -0.23 -5.96 6.29
C LEU A 36 0.25 -7.13 7.15
N THR A 37 -0.67 -7.92 7.71
CA THR A 37 -0.34 -9.13 8.46
C THR A 37 0.30 -10.19 7.56
N ALA A 38 -0.26 -10.42 6.37
CA ALA A 38 0.32 -11.35 5.39
C ALA A 38 1.72 -10.90 4.95
N LEU A 39 1.88 -9.62 4.59
CA LEU A 39 3.18 -9.06 4.21
C LEU A 39 4.18 -9.09 5.38
N SER A 40 3.73 -8.94 6.62
CA SER A 40 4.59 -9.05 7.80
C SER A 40 5.09 -10.47 8.02
N ALA A 41 4.24 -11.48 7.83
CA ALA A 41 4.66 -12.87 7.91
C ALA A 41 5.73 -13.21 6.86
N ILE A 42 5.54 -12.75 5.62
CA ILE A 42 6.51 -12.89 4.52
C ILE A 42 7.80 -12.12 4.84
N GLY A 43 7.69 -10.90 5.36
CA GLY A 43 8.84 -10.10 5.77
C GLY A 43 9.69 -10.81 6.83
N ASN A 44 9.03 -11.46 7.81
CA ASN A 44 9.71 -12.27 8.82
C ASN A 44 10.40 -13.50 8.21
N LYS A 45 9.77 -14.19 7.24
CA LYS A 45 10.35 -15.34 6.52
C LYS A 45 11.66 -14.98 5.82
N TYR A 46 11.73 -13.83 5.16
CA TYR A 46 12.92 -13.38 4.42
C TYR A 46 13.84 -12.43 5.20
N ASN A 47 13.51 -12.10 6.46
CA ASN A 47 14.20 -11.12 7.29
C ASN A 47 14.33 -9.72 6.62
N VAL A 48 13.21 -9.23 6.06
CA VAL A 48 13.10 -7.91 5.40
C VAL A 48 11.85 -7.18 5.89
N SER A 49 11.82 -5.85 5.75
CA SER A 49 10.63 -5.06 6.10
C SER A 49 9.42 -5.34 5.20
N ILE A 50 8.22 -5.05 5.72
CA ILE A 50 6.94 -5.10 4.96
C ILE A 50 7.03 -4.27 3.67
N SER A 51 7.70 -3.11 3.73
CA SER A 51 7.91 -2.25 2.56
C SER A 51 8.72 -2.93 1.46
N ASN A 52 9.72 -3.74 1.83
CA ASN A 52 10.50 -4.51 0.86
C ASN A 52 9.69 -5.63 0.22
N VAL A 53 8.81 -6.30 0.98
CA VAL A 53 7.86 -7.30 0.44
C VAL A 53 6.92 -6.65 -0.58
N ALA A 54 6.31 -5.52 -0.22
CA ALA A 54 5.43 -4.79 -1.15
C ALA A 54 6.19 -4.30 -2.40
N THR A 55 7.41 -3.81 -2.23
CA THR A 55 8.25 -3.35 -3.35
C THR A 55 8.64 -4.50 -4.28
N ARG A 56 9.05 -5.64 -3.72
CA ARG A 56 9.37 -6.86 -4.49
C ARG A 56 8.16 -7.34 -5.29
N TRP A 57 6.98 -7.39 -4.66
CA TRP A 57 5.73 -7.77 -5.32
C TRP A 57 5.44 -6.88 -6.55
N VAL A 58 5.62 -5.56 -6.42
CA VAL A 58 5.45 -4.64 -7.56
C VAL A 58 6.51 -4.92 -8.65
N LEU A 59 7.78 -5.07 -8.27
CA LEU A 59 8.89 -5.31 -9.20
C LEU A 59 8.86 -6.67 -9.91
N ASP A 60 8.10 -7.64 -9.41
CA ASP A 60 7.98 -8.97 -10.03
C ASP A 60 6.97 -9.03 -11.18
N HIS A 61 6.21 -7.97 -11.44
CA HIS A 61 5.36 -7.90 -12.62
C HIS A 61 6.20 -7.63 -13.87
N ASP A 62 6.01 -8.44 -14.92
CA ASP A 62 6.79 -8.35 -16.18
C ASP A 62 6.74 -6.97 -16.85
N TYR A 63 5.68 -6.20 -16.61
CA TYR A 63 5.48 -4.85 -17.14
C TYR A 63 6.07 -3.72 -16.27
N VAL A 64 6.71 -4.04 -15.14
CA VAL A 64 7.32 -3.08 -14.23
C VAL A 64 8.84 -3.12 -14.34
N ALA A 65 9.44 -2.04 -14.83
CA ALA A 65 10.90 -1.94 -14.95
C ALA A 65 11.60 -1.41 -13.69
N ALA A 66 10.93 -0.56 -12.91
CA ALA A 66 11.51 0.08 -11.73
C ALA A 66 10.44 0.60 -10.75
N THR A 67 10.80 0.71 -9.47
CA THR A 67 10.03 1.38 -8.42
C THR A 67 10.77 2.64 -7.95
N ILE A 68 10.05 3.75 -7.79
CA ILE A 68 10.61 5.00 -7.30
C ILE A 68 10.28 5.13 -5.81
N ILE A 69 11.30 5.20 -4.96
CA ILE A 69 11.14 5.36 -3.51
C ILE A 69 11.57 6.77 -3.12
N GLY A 70 10.63 7.55 -2.59
CA GLY A 70 10.92 8.88 -2.06
C GLY A 70 11.70 8.80 -0.75
N ALA A 71 12.83 9.52 -0.66
CA ALA A 71 13.67 9.56 0.53
C ALA A 71 14.02 11.01 0.89
N ARG A 72 14.30 11.28 2.17
CA ARG A 72 14.75 12.60 2.63
C ARG A 72 16.25 12.56 2.92
N MET A 73 17.05 13.11 2.01
CA MET A 73 18.51 13.14 2.12
C MET A 73 18.96 13.77 3.46
N GLY A 74 19.87 13.09 4.16
CA GLY A 74 20.38 13.51 5.46
C GLY A 74 19.43 13.32 6.65
N ILE A 75 18.21 12.77 6.44
CA ILE A 75 17.24 12.53 7.50
C ILE A 75 16.83 11.05 7.53
N SER A 76 16.34 10.53 6.41
CA SER A 76 15.78 9.19 6.30
C SER A 76 15.93 8.71 4.86
N GLU A 77 17.11 8.19 4.55
CA GLU A 77 17.42 7.70 3.20
C GLU A 77 17.10 6.21 3.05
N HIS A 78 17.23 5.44 4.14
CA HIS A 78 16.94 3.99 4.21
C HIS A 78 17.46 3.18 3.01
N VAL A 79 18.53 3.64 2.36
CA VAL A 79 19.03 3.08 1.09
C VAL A 79 19.37 1.61 1.23
N GLU A 80 20.13 1.25 2.27
CA GLU A 80 20.50 -0.14 2.53
C GLU A 80 19.29 -1.04 2.78
N GLU A 81 18.25 -0.52 3.45
CA GLU A 81 17.02 -1.27 3.69
C GLU A 81 16.25 -1.45 2.38
N ASN A 82 16.07 -0.39 1.59
CA ASN A 82 15.32 -0.43 0.33
C ASN A 82 15.96 -1.37 -0.72
N ILE A 83 17.30 -1.50 -0.71
CA ILE A 83 18.02 -2.40 -1.61
C ILE A 83 17.69 -3.88 -1.32
N LYS A 84 17.28 -4.23 -0.09
CA LYS A 84 16.92 -5.61 0.26
C LYS A 84 15.68 -6.11 -0.49
N ALA A 85 14.90 -5.23 -1.14
CA ALA A 85 13.88 -5.65 -2.10
C ALA A 85 14.44 -6.50 -3.26
N PHE A 86 15.75 -6.51 -3.50
CA PHE A 86 16.41 -7.34 -4.52
C PHE A 86 17.10 -8.59 -3.96
N SER A 87 17.12 -8.79 -2.64
CA SER A 87 17.85 -9.90 -2.00
C SER A 87 17.05 -11.19 -1.86
N PHE A 88 15.77 -11.20 -2.27
CA PHE A 88 14.88 -12.35 -2.18
C PHE A 88 13.90 -12.37 -3.36
N ARG A 89 13.15 -13.48 -3.49
CA ARG A 89 12.07 -13.65 -4.46
C ARG A 89 10.87 -14.25 -3.74
N LEU A 90 9.67 -13.79 -4.09
CA LEU A 90 8.44 -14.36 -3.57
C LEU A 90 8.22 -15.74 -4.20
N ASP A 91 7.95 -16.74 -3.38
CA ASP A 91 7.55 -18.07 -3.86
C ASP A 91 6.04 -18.18 -4.05
N GLU A 92 5.59 -19.32 -4.59
CA GLU A 92 4.18 -19.54 -4.90
C GLU A 92 3.26 -19.41 -3.68
N GLU A 93 3.74 -19.78 -2.48
CA GLU A 93 2.97 -19.66 -1.24
C GLU A 93 2.83 -18.19 -0.82
N ASP A 94 3.91 -17.41 -0.95
CA ASP A 94 3.89 -15.97 -0.67
C ASP A 94 2.92 -15.24 -1.61
N TRP A 95 2.96 -15.58 -2.90
CA TRP A 95 2.04 -15.05 -3.91
C TRP A 95 0.58 -15.40 -3.59
N ALA A 96 0.31 -16.67 -3.27
CA ALA A 96 -1.03 -17.10 -2.91
C ALA A 96 -1.55 -16.40 -1.65
N ALA A 97 -0.71 -16.21 -0.63
CA ALA A 97 -1.08 -15.53 0.61
C ALA A 97 -1.49 -14.07 0.37
N ILE A 98 -0.78 -13.36 -0.51
CA ILE A 98 -1.14 -12.00 -0.92
C ILE A 98 -2.42 -12.02 -1.75
N GLN A 99 -2.51 -12.92 -2.73
CA GLN A 99 -3.65 -13.00 -3.66
C GLN A 99 -4.98 -13.26 -2.94
N VAL A 100 -4.99 -14.12 -1.92
CA VAL A 100 -6.19 -14.37 -1.09
C VAL A 100 -6.79 -13.08 -0.52
N VAL A 101 -5.95 -12.11 -0.15
CA VAL A 101 -6.41 -10.81 0.37
C VAL A 101 -6.85 -9.89 -0.78
N LEU A 102 -6.10 -9.87 -1.88
CA LEU A 102 -6.41 -9.06 -3.06
C LEU A 102 -7.74 -9.47 -3.71
N ASP A 103 -8.08 -10.75 -3.73
CA ASP A 103 -9.35 -11.26 -4.27
C ASP A 103 -10.59 -10.76 -3.51
N GLN A 104 -10.41 -10.35 -2.25
CA GLN A 104 -11.47 -9.76 -1.42
C GLN A 104 -11.55 -8.23 -1.59
N SER A 105 -10.62 -7.63 -2.32
CA SER A 105 -10.58 -6.20 -2.56
C SER A 105 -11.42 -5.80 -3.77
N ARG A 106 -11.81 -4.53 -3.79
CA ARG A 106 -12.42 -3.83 -4.92
C ARG A 106 -11.39 -3.07 -5.73
N SER A 107 -10.19 -3.64 -5.89
CA SER A 107 -9.05 -2.99 -6.56
C SER A 107 -9.38 -2.49 -7.98
N ALA A 108 -10.20 -3.23 -8.73
CA ALA A 108 -10.67 -2.82 -10.06
C ALA A 108 -11.54 -1.56 -10.03
N ASP A 109 -12.31 -1.35 -8.96
CA ASP A 109 -13.24 -0.22 -8.85
C ASP A 109 -12.54 1.06 -8.36
N VAL A 110 -11.32 0.96 -7.83
CA VAL A 110 -10.65 2.09 -7.17
C VAL A 110 -10.49 3.26 -8.13
N PHE A 111 -10.04 2.99 -9.36
CA PHE A 111 -9.84 4.02 -10.37
C PHE A 111 -11.17 4.64 -10.82
N GLU A 112 -12.22 3.83 -11.02
CA GLU A 112 -13.53 4.34 -11.41
C GLU A 112 -14.18 5.20 -10.34
N ALA A 113 -14.05 4.81 -9.06
CA ALA A 113 -14.65 5.52 -7.94
C ALA A 113 -13.87 6.79 -7.55
N MET A 114 -12.54 6.73 -7.54
CA MET A 114 -11.70 7.84 -7.08
C MET A 114 -11.28 8.77 -8.22
N GLY A 115 -11.08 8.26 -9.43
CA GLY A 115 -10.44 8.97 -10.54
C GLY A 115 -8.92 9.12 -10.35
N ASP A 116 -8.30 9.98 -11.15
CA ASP A 116 -6.84 10.17 -11.21
C ASP A 116 -6.29 11.14 -10.14
N CYS A 117 -7.17 11.82 -9.40
CA CYS A 117 -6.80 12.77 -8.35
C CYS A 117 -7.60 12.48 -7.07
N GLY A 118 -6.96 12.61 -5.91
CA GLY A 118 -7.65 12.54 -4.61
C GLY A 118 -8.72 13.64 -4.49
N ALA A 119 -9.79 13.36 -3.75
CA ALA A 119 -10.93 14.28 -3.63
C ALA A 119 -10.58 15.62 -2.96
N GLU A 120 -9.41 15.73 -2.33
CA GLU A 120 -8.87 16.99 -1.82
C GLU A 120 -8.42 17.97 -2.91
N TYR A 121 -8.10 17.48 -4.12
CA TYR A 121 -7.68 18.29 -5.26
C TYR A 121 -8.78 18.50 -6.30
N ARG A 122 -9.99 17.99 -6.03
CA ARG A 122 -11.21 18.16 -6.84
C ARG A 122 -12.18 19.13 -6.19
#